data_AF-A0A956KXE2-F1
#
_entry.id   AF-A0A956KXE2-F1
#
_cell.length_a   1.000
_cell.length_b   1.000
_cell.length_c   1.000
_cell.angle_alpha   90.00
_cell.angle_beta   90.00
_cell.angle_gamma   90.00
#
_symmetry.space_group_name_H-M   'P 1'
#
loop_
_entity.id
_entity.type
_entity.pdbx_description
1 polymer ?
#
loop_
_entity_poly.entity_id
_entity_poly.type
_entity_poly.pdbx_seq_one_letter_code
_entity_poly.pdbx_strand_id
1 'polypeptide(L)'
;MSTPKSPEELTTQIEQLVECYLAESRNAARRAVERAFGAIMPASKSTRRSTNTAASRHPGGQRRSVEELERVAAALYEQVRANPGESMVSFATELQTSVRALQRPMTLLKKQGRVRSVGQRHRTRYFPAVGKAARTAS
;
A
#
# COMPACT_ATOMS: atom_id res chain seq x y z
N MET A 1 -19.61 -0.42 -14.40
CA MET A 1 -20.31 0.79 -13.92
C MET A 1 -21.13 1.32 -15.07
N SER A 2 -22.46 1.15 -15.02
CA SER A 2 -23.38 1.72 -16.01
C SER A 2 -23.51 3.22 -15.77
N THR A 3 -23.47 4.01 -16.84
CA THR A 3 -23.75 5.45 -16.75
C THR A 3 -25.22 5.66 -16.40
N PRO A 4 -25.57 6.36 -15.31
CA PRO A 4 -26.95 6.65 -14.97
C PRO A 4 -27.58 7.51 -16.07
N LYS A 5 -28.82 7.17 -16.43
CA LYS A 5 -29.59 7.83 -17.49
C LYS A 5 -30.61 8.84 -16.95
N SER A 6 -30.80 8.86 -15.63
CA SER A 6 -31.67 9.82 -14.95
C SER A 6 -31.06 10.34 -13.63
N PRO A 7 -31.53 11.51 -13.13
CA PRO A 7 -31.13 12.03 -11.82
C PRO A 7 -31.47 11.09 -10.66
N GLU A 8 -32.59 10.37 -10.74
CA GLU A 8 -33.00 9.38 -9.74
C GLU A 8 -32.04 8.19 -9.71
N GLU A 9 -31.68 7.64 -10.88
CA GLU A 9 -30.69 6.56 -10.99
C GLU A 9 -29.31 6.99 -10.48
N LEU A 10 -28.90 8.23 -10.74
CA LEU A 10 -27.66 8.79 -10.19
C LEU A 10 -27.72 8.87 -8.66
N THR A 11 -28.86 9.28 -8.11
CA THR A 11 -29.06 9.42 -6.66
C THR A 11 -28.95 8.05 -5.99
N THR A 12 -29.63 7.04 -6.53
CA THR A 12 -29.53 5.66 -6.05
C THR A 12 -28.11 5.11 -6.15
N GLN A 13 -27.38 5.40 -7.23
CA GLN A 13 -25.98 4.97 -7.36
C GLN A 13 -25.07 5.65 -6.32
N ILE A 14 -25.28 6.93 -6.04
CA ILE A 14 -24.53 7.66 -5.00
C ILE A 14 -24.82 7.05 -3.64
N GLU A 15 -26.09 6.78 -3.31
CA GLU A 15 -26.49 6.16 -2.04
C GLU A 15 -25.85 4.78 -1.87
N GLN A 16 -25.89 3.93 -2.90
CA GLN A 16 -25.26 2.61 -2.87
C GLN A 16 -23.74 2.68 -2.70
N LEU A 17 -23.07 3.64 -3.34
CA LEU A 17 -21.63 3.86 -3.18
C LEU A 17 -21.29 4.30 -1.77
N VAL A 18 -22.07 5.23 -1.20
CA VAL A 18 -21.90 5.70 0.17
C VAL A 18 -22.12 4.56 1.16
N GLU A 19 -23.17 3.75 0.97
CA GLU A 19 -23.47 2.60 1.82
C GLU A 19 -22.34 1.56 1.80
N CYS A 20 -21.84 1.24 0.60
CA CYS A 20 -20.72 0.32 0.44
C CYS A 20 -19.47 0.83 1.18
N TYR A 21 -19.13 2.12 0.99
CA TYR A 21 -17.99 2.74 1.66
C TYR A 21 -18.13 2.78 3.19
N LEU A 22 -19.33 3.06 3.70
CA LEU A 22 -19.61 3.03 5.13
C LEU A 22 -19.48 1.62 5.71
N ALA A 23 -19.96 0.59 5.00
CA ALA A 23 -19.81 -0.80 5.40
C ALA A 23 -18.33 -1.23 5.47
N GLU A 24 -17.54 -0.87 4.46
CA GLU A 24 -16.09 -1.11 4.44
C GLU A 24 -15.39 -0.38 5.60
N SER A 25 -15.70 0.90 5.79
CA SER A 25 -15.14 1.72 6.88
C SER A 25 -15.46 1.12 8.25
N ARG A 26 -16.69 0.64 8.46
CA ARG A 26 -17.13 -0.02 9.69
C ARG A 26 -16.37 -1.31 9.94
N ASN A 27 -16.17 -2.13 8.90
CA ASN A 27 -15.42 -3.38 8.99
C ASN A 27 -13.94 -3.13 9.30
N ALA A 28 -13.34 -2.12 8.69
CA ALA A 28 -11.97 -1.71 8.98
C ALA A 28 -11.81 -1.24 10.43
N ALA A 29 -12.72 -0.40 10.92
CA ALA A 29 -12.74 0.07 12.31
C ALA A 29 -12.89 -1.11 13.29
N ARG A 30 -13.82 -2.03 13.02
CA ARG A 30 -14.01 -3.25 13.83
C ARG A 30 -12.72 -4.08 13.94
N ARG A 31 -12.05 -4.34 12.82
CA ARG A 31 -10.78 -5.09 12.80
C ARG A 31 -9.66 -4.36 13.54
N ALA A 32 -9.63 -3.03 13.50
CA ALA A 32 -8.66 -2.24 14.27
C ALA A 32 -8.88 -2.37 15.78
N VAL A 33 -10.14 -2.31 16.21
CA VAL A 33 -10.56 -2.53 17.59
C VAL A 33 -10.20 -3.94 18.05
N GLU A 34 -10.57 -4.98 17.28
CA GLU A 34 -10.24 -6.38 17.59
C GLU A 34 -8.73 -6.61 17.73
N ARG A 35 -7.90 -5.96 16.91
CA ARG A 35 -6.43 -6.02 17.06
C ARG A 35 -5.92 -5.33 18.32
N ALA A 36 -6.44 -4.13 18.63
CA ALA A 36 -6.02 -3.37 19.81
C ALA A 36 -6.38 -4.10 21.11
N PHE A 37 -7.57 -4.70 21.17
CA PHE A 37 -8.02 -5.46 22.34
C PHE A 37 -7.47 -6.90 22.35
N GLY A 38 -7.24 -7.53 21.20
CA GLY A 38 -6.62 -8.85 21.10
C GLY A 38 -5.15 -8.88 21.52
N ALA A 39 -4.45 -7.74 21.45
CA ALA A 39 -3.10 -7.57 21.97
C ALA A 39 -3.00 -7.62 23.52
N ILE A 40 -4.13 -7.68 24.23
CA ILE A 40 -4.19 -7.82 25.70
C ILE A 40 -4.06 -9.30 26.13
N MET A 41 -4.07 -10.26 25.20
CA MET A 41 -3.78 -11.67 25.50
C MET A 41 -2.27 -11.97 25.39
N PRO A 42 -1.62 -12.55 26.41
CA PRO A 42 -0.20 -12.82 26.38
C PRO A 42 0.10 -14.01 25.44
N ALA A 43 0.44 -13.71 24.19
CA ALA A 43 1.07 -14.70 23.32
C ALA A 43 2.52 -14.91 23.77
N SER A 44 2.77 -16.12 24.28
CA SER A 44 4.05 -16.64 24.74
C SER A 44 5.21 -16.41 23.75
N LYS A 45 6.31 -15.90 24.32
CA LYS A 45 7.72 -15.89 23.87
C LYS A 45 8.04 -16.49 22.48
N SER A 46 8.61 -15.64 21.62
CA SER A 46 9.75 -16.04 20.80
C SER A 46 11.02 -15.35 21.33
N THR A 47 11.76 -16.08 22.15
CA THR A 47 13.09 -15.70 22.62
C THR A 47 14.11 -15.99 21.53
N ARG A 48 14.78 -14.95 21.00
CA ARG A 48 16.22 -15.05 20.71
C ARG A 48 16.95 -13.77 21.13
N ARG A 49 17.36 -13.83 22.40
CA ARG A 49 18.69 -13.49 22.93
C ARG A 49 19.20 -12.07 22.65
N SER A 50 18.86 -11.20 23.60
CA SER A 50 19.75 -10.12 24.04
C SER A 50 20.98 -10.74 24.70
N THR A 51 22.15 -10.48 24.12
CA THR A 51 23.43 -10.46 24.83
C THR A 51 24.10 -9.15 24.47
N ASN A 52 24.03 -8.19 25.38
CA ASN A 52 24.91 -7.03 25.40
C ASN A 52 26.36 -7.53 25.46
N THR A 53 27.11 -7.35 24.37
CA THR A 53 28.56 -7.23 24.41
C THR A 53 28.97 -6.08 23.51
N ALA A 54 29.65 -5.12 24.12
CA ALA A 54 30.61 -4.14 23.59
C ALA A 54 30.36 -3.51 22.21
N ALA A 55 30.25 -2.18 22.24
CA ALA A 55 30.60 -1.23 21.19
C ALA A 55 31.23 -1.83 19.91
N SER A 56 30.44 -1.91 18.84
CA SER A 56 30.97 -2.05 17.49
C SER A 56 30.13 -1.21 16.52
N ARG A 57 30.69 -0.05 16.20
CA ARG A 57 30.54 0.81 15.01
C ARG A 57 29.33 0.51 14.10
N HIS A 58 28.47 1.50 13.93
CA HIS A 58 27.54 1.62 12.80
C HIS A 58 28.17 1.18 11.48
N PRO A 59 27.62 0.19 10.76
CA PRO A 59 27.76 0.14 9.31
C PRO A 59 26.59 0.91 8.72
N GLY A 60 26.91 2.01 8.05
CA GLY A 60 25.95 2.72 7.23
C GLY A 60 25.28 1.80 6.22
N GLY A 61 23.98 2.03 6.00
CA GLY A 61 23.32 1.73 4.73
C GLY A 61 23.40 0.28 4.28
N GLN A 62 22.84 -0.65 5.03
CA GLN A 62 22.47 -1.94 4.45
C GLN A 62 21.38 -1.68 3.41
N ARG A 63 21.82 -1.56 2.15
CA ARG A 63 20.93 -1.56 0.99
C ARG A 63 20.06 -2.80 1.16
N ARG A 64 18.73 -2.65 1.21
CA ARG A 64 17.80 -3.80 1.09
C ARG A 64 18.33 -4.69 -0.02
N SER A 65 18.39 -6.00 0.23
CA SER A 65 18.78 -6.93 -0.83
C SER A 65 17.85 -6.71 -2.01
N VAL A 66 18.36 -6.92 -3.22
CA VAL A 66 17.58 -6.72 -4.46
C VAL A 66 16.29 -7.54 -4.41
N GLU A 67 16.37 -8.75 -3.86
CA GLU A 67 15.23 -9.64 -3.64
C GLU A 67 14.18 -9.04 -2.69
N GLU A 68 14.60 -8.44 -1.58
CA GLU A 68 13.67 -7.82 -0.63
C GLU A 68 12.97 -6.60 -1.26
N LEU A 69 13.71 -5.81 -2.06
CA LEU A 69 13.13 -4.69 -2.80
C LEU A 69 12.06 -5.18 -3.79
N GLU A 70 12.34 -6.25 -4.53
CA GLU A 70 11.41 -6.83 -5.50
C GLU A 70 10.17 -7.43 -4.84
N ARG A 71 10.32 -8.12 -3.70
CA ARG A 71 9.19 -8.62 -2.91
C ARG A 71 8.28 -7.48 -2.45
N VAL A 72 8.86 -6.41 -1.91
CA VAL A 72 8.09 -5.24 -1.48
C VAL A 72 7.46 -4.53 -2.68
N ALA A 73 8.14 -4.47 -3.83
CA ALA A 73 7.59 -3.90 -5.05
C ALA A 73 6.41 -4.73 -5.60
N ALA A 74 6.48 -6.06 -5.52
CA ALA A 74 5.38 -6.94 -5.91
C ALA A 74 4.16 -6.73 -5.00
N ALA A 75 4.35 -6.72 -3.69
CA ALA A 75 3.27 -6.47 -2.73
C ALA A 75 2.63 -5.08 -2.94
N LEU A 76 3.46 -4.04 -3.15
CA LEU A 76 2.99 -2.69 -3.46
C LEU A 76 2.21 -2.64 -4.77
N TYR A 77 2.65 -3.36 -5.80
CA TYR A 77 1.95 -3.39 -7.07
C TYR A 77 0.56 -4.02 -6.96
N GLU A 78 0.41 -5.08 -6.18
CA GLU A 78 -0.90 -5.69 -5.93
C GLU A 78 -1.83 -4.72 -5.20
N GLN A 79 -1.34 -3.93 -4.23
CA GLN A 79 -2.14 -2.87 -3.61
C GLN A 79 -2.53 -1.76 -4.60
N VAL A 80 -1.61 -1.35 -5.49
CA VAL A 80 -1.94 -0.36 -6.54
C VAL A 80 -2.98 -0.89 -7.52
N ARG A 81 -3.03 -2.20 -7.78
CA ARG A 81 -4.06 -2.83 -8.61
C ARG A 81 -5.40 -2.94 -7.91
N ALA A 82 -5.39 -3.28 -6.63
CA ALA A 82 -6.60 -3.37 -5.82
C ALA A 82 -7.22 -1.97 -5.62
N ASN A 83 -6.39 -0.97 -5.34
CA ASN A 83 -6.80 0.38 -4.96
C ASN A 83 -6.18 1.43 -5.91
N PRO A 84 -6.60 1.48 -7.19
CA PRO A 84 -6.07 2.45 -8.14
C PRO A 84 -6.52 3.87 -7.76
N GLY A 85 -5.61 4.83 -7.88
CA GLY A 85 -5.88 6.24 -7.56
C GLY A 85 -5.61 6.61 -6.12
N GLU A 86 -5.01 5.71 -5.33
CA GLU A 86 -4.63 5.98 -3.95
C GLU A 86 -3.28 6.70 -3.79
N SER A 87 -3.08 7.23 -2.59
CA SER A 87 -1.85 7.94 -2.21
C SER A 87 -0.78 6.99 -1.65
N MET A 88 0.49 7.44 -1.66
CA MET A 88 1.59 6.68 -1.04
C MET A 88 1.39 6.47 0.47
N VAL A 89 0.68 7.40 1.14
CA VAL A 89 0.37 7.28 2.57
C VAL A 89 -0.62 6.14 2.81
N SER A 90 -1.63 6.01 1.96
CA SER A 90 -2.61 4.91 2.04
C SER A 90 -1.91 3.56 1.90
N PHE A 91 -1.09 3.38 0.86
CA PHE A 91 -0.33 2.15 0.67
C PHE A 91 0.67 1.85 1.80
N ALA A 92 1.28 2.88 2.40
CA ALA A 92 2.16 2.71 3.56
C ALA A 92 1.39 2.15 4.77
N THR A 93 0.18 2.64 5.00
CA THR A 93 -0.71 2.15 6.05
C THR A 93 -1.14 0.69 5.80
N GLU A 94 -1.55 0.37 4.57
CA GLU A 94 -1.97 -1.00 4.20
C GLU A 94 -0.83 -2.01 4.33
N LEU A 95 0.39 -1.63 3.89
CA LEU A 95 1.58 -2.47 3.96
C LEU A 95 2.31 -2.38 5.32
N GLN A 96 1.74 -1.66 6.30
CA GLN A 96 2.30 -1.45 7.64
C GLN A 96 3.78 -1.02 7.60
N THR A 97 4.10 -0.12 6.68
CA THR A 97 5.47 0.35 6.46
C THR A 97 5.51 1.87 6.38
N SER A 98 6.72 2.45 6.24
CA SER A 98 6.86 3.90 6.09
C SER A 98 6.77 4.34 4.63
N VAL A 99 6.26 5.55 4.40
CA VAL A 99 6.25 6.20 3.08
C VAL A 99 7.66 6.23 2.47
N ARG A 100 8.68 6.54 3.29
CA ARG A 100 10.09 6.55 2.88
C ARG A 100 10.54 5.17 2.43
N ALA A 101 10.02 4.11 3.04
CA ALA A 101 10.38 2.76 2.65
C ALA A 101 9.83 2.37 1.27
N LEU A 102 8.67 2.90 0.89
CA LEU A 102 8.01 2.63 -0.40
C LEU A 102 8.56 3.44 -1.58
N GLN A 103 9.31 4.52 -1.33
CA GLN A 103 9.85 5.36 -2.42
C GLN A 103 10.67 4.58 -3.44
N ARG A 104 11.59 3.72 -2.97
CA ARG A 104 12.43 2.91 -3.85
C ARG A 104 11.63 1.84 -4.62
N PRO A 105 10.80 0.99 -3.98
CA PRO A 105 9.91 0.06 -4.66
C PRO A 105 9.00 0.75 -5.70
N MET A 106 8.38 1.89 -5.36
CA MET A 106 7.53 2.62 -6.30
C MET A 106 8.33 3.15 -7.50
N THR A 107 9.55 3.66 -7.26
CA THR A 107 10.43 4.11 -8.34
C THR A 107 10.79 2.96 -9.27
N LEU A 108 11.04 1.76 -8.73
CA LEU A 108 11.28 0.55 -9.53
C LEU A 108 10.07 0.22 -10.40
N LEU A 109 8.86 0.19 -9.83
CA LEU A 109 7.62 -0.08 -10.56
C LEU A 109 7.34 0.94 -11.67
N LYS A 110 7.63 2.22 -11.42
CA LYS A 110 7.53 3.28 -12.43
C LYS A 110 8.54 3.08 -13.56
N LYS A 111 9.80 2.74 -13.24
CA LYS A 111 10.84 2.43 -14.23
C LYS A 111 10.49 1.21 -15.09
N GLN A 112 9.89 0.19 -14.49
CA GLN A 112 9.38 -1.00 -15.18
C GLN A 112 8.12 -0.72 -16.01
N GLY A 113 7.58 0.50 -15.98
CA GLY A 113 6.35 0.86 -16.70
C GLY A 113 5.10 0.17 -16.16
N ARG A 114 5.13 -0.33 -14.92
CA ARG A 114 4.00 -1.05 -14.29
C ARG A 114 3.05 -0.10 -13.56
N VAL A 115 3.55 1.03 -13.07
CA VAL A 115 2.77 2.03 -12.34
C VAL A 115 2.97 3.40 -12.95
N ARG A 116 1.89 4.17 -13.08
CA ARG A 116 1.90 5.59 -13.43
C ARG A 116 1.39 6.43 -12.26
N SER A 117 1.80 7.68 -12.21
CA SER A 117 1.37 8.63 -11.18
C SER A 117 0.71 9.85 -11.81
N VAL A 118 -0.37 10.34 -11.21
CA VAL A 118 -1.11 11.55 -11.62
C VAL A 118 -1.11 12.54 -10.47
N GLY A 119 -1.02 13.84 -10.77
CA GLY A 119 -0.99 14.91 -9.76
C GLY A 119 0.42 15.28 -9.32
N GLN A 120 0.51 16.16 -8.31
CA GLN A 120 1.79 16.72 -7.84
C GLN A 120 1.87 16.74 -6.31
N ARG A 121 3.09 16.56 -5.79
CA ARG A 121 3.41 16.60 -4.34
C ARG A 121 2.46 15.70 -3.53
N HIS A 122 1.82 16.25 -2.49
CA HIS A 122 0.83 15.57 -1.64
C HIS A 122 -0.45 15.09 -2.34
N ARG A 123 -0.77 15.59 -3.55
CA ARG A 123 -1.94 15.17 -4.34
C ARG A 123 -1.59 14.07 -5.35
N THR A 124 -0.40 13.50 -5.28
CA THR A 124 0.01 12.42 -6.18
C THR A 124 -0.82 11.16 -5.90
N ARG A 125 -1.44 10.62 -6.95
CA ARG A 125 -2.19 9.36 -6.96
C ARG A 125 -1.54 8.36 -7.90
N TYR A 126 -1.52 7.09 -7.52
CA TYR A 126 -0.84 6.03 -8.27
C TYR A 126 -1.85 5.10 -8.92
N PHE A 127 -1.58 4.68 -10.15
CA PHE A 127 -2.45 3.83 -10.94
C PHE A 127 -1.63 2.72 -11.62
N PRO A 128 -2.21 1.53 -11.85
CA PRO A 128 -1.62 0.56 -12.74
C PRO A 128 -1.45 1.18 -14.13
N ALA A 129 -0.31 0.93 -14.76
CA ALA A 129 -0.09 1.25 -16.14
C ALA A 129 -0.72 0.14 -17.01
N VAL A 130 -1.95 0.36 -17.45
CA VAL A 130 -2.57 -0.45 -18.50
C VAL A 130 -2.11 0.09 -19.86
N GLY A 131 -1.27 -0.67 -20.56
CA GLY A 131 -0.90 -0.37 -21.96
C GLY A 131 0.49 0.23 -22.19
N LYS A 132 1.53 -0.56 -21.94
CA LYS A 132 2.74 -0.69 -22.79
C LYS A 132 3.65 -1.75 -22.17
N ALA A 133 3.29 -3.02 -22.35
CA ALA A 133 4.31 -4.05 -22.34
C ALA A 133 5.34 -3.69 -23.44
N ALA A 134 6.62 -3.67 -23.06
CA ALA A 134 7.79 -3.71 -23.93
C ALA A 134 7.78 -2.84 -25.21
N ARG A 135 8.29 -1.61 -25.12
CA ARG A 135 9.01 -0.99 -26.24
C ARG A 135 10.28 -0.33 -25.75
N THR A 136 11.26 -1.11 -25.30
CA THR A 136 12.68 -0.75 -25.39
C THR A 136 13.55 -2.01 -25.25
N ALA A 137 13.83 -2.65 -26.37
CA ALA A 137 15.04 -3.43 -26.61
C ALA A 137 15.20 -3.49 -28.14
N SER A 138 15.93 -2.52 -28.68
CA SER A 138 16.51 -2.53 -30.03
C SER A 138 17.89 -1.93 -29.90
#